data_AF-A0A958KFT8-F1
#
_entry.id   AF-A0A958KFT8-F1
#
_cell.length_a   1.000
_cell.length_b   1.000
_cell.length_c   1.000
_cell.angle_alpha   90.00
_cell.angle_beta   90.00
_cell.angle_gamma   90.00
#
_symmetry.space_group_name_H-M   'P 1'
#
loop_
_entity.id
_entity.type
_entity.pdbx_description
1 polymer ?
#
loop_
_entity_poly.entity_id
_entity_poly.type
_entity_poly.pdbx_seq_one_letter_code
_entity_poly.pdbx_strand_id
1 'polypeptide(L)'
;MSSEARKQNQVIFNPKALGQSLCEMGMEVISADMQQVVSRWFHSEFDVDLFVWEDERKNIIKQQVCFCGQVVEWNIVEGIRTGFIIDEETDSEGHAESQSRVKNEPPSSTSSEVIIYDDELQGAALRQAIELLQYSDQIKADDRLILVNNFIHAPQMDKMNPKEVLKQFGKTPKGSSVSWWQKLLNFLSS
;
A
#
# COMPACT_ATOMS: atom_id res chain seq x y z
N MET A 1 24.29 -20.09 -24.69
CA MET A 1 23.93 -19.69 -23.31
C MET A 1 24.91 -18.60 -22.90
N SER A 2 24.51 -17.33 -23.04
CA SER A 2 25.35 -16.19 -22.67
C SER A 2 24.85 -15.65 -21.34
N SER A 3 25.63 -15.87 -20.29
CA SER A 3 25.48 -15.22 -19.00
C SER A 3 25.91 -13.75 -19.15
N GLU A 4 25.06 -12.93 -19.76
CA GLU A 4 25.26 -11.49 -19.71
C GLU A 4 24.95 -11.03 -18.29
N ALA A 5 26.02 -10.58 -17.64
CA ALA A 5 26.06 -10.04 -16.30
C ALA A 5 24.93 -9.01 -16.11
N ARG A 6 23.89 -9.40 -15.34
CA ARG A 6 23.06 -8.45 -14.61
C ARG A 6 24.01 -7.68 -13.68
N LYS A 7 24.55 -6.55 -14.17
CA LYS A 7 25.07 -5.49 -13.30
C LYS A 7 23.91 -5.11 -12.39
N GLN A 8 23.85 -5.71 -11.21
CA GLN A 8 23.04 -5.20 -10.12
C GLN A 8 23.57 -3.80 -9.86
N ASN A 9 22.93 -2.78 -10.45
CA ASN A 9 23.04 -1.43 -9.95
C ASN A 9 22.60 -1.54 -8.49
N GLN A 10 23.56 -1.48 -7.56
CA GLN A 10 23.23 -1.26 -6.16
C GLN A 10 22.53 0.09 -6.10
N VAL A 11 21.20 0.05 -6.12
CA VAL A 11 20.38 1.23 -5.91
C VAL A 11 20.59 1.60 -4.45
N ILE A 12 21.45 2.60 -4.22
CA ILE A 12 21.55 3.22 -2.91
C ILE A 12 20.17 3.82 -2.63
N PHE A 13 19.55 3.41 -1.52
CA PHE A 13 18.27 3.96 -1.11
C PHE A 13 18.39 5.48 -0.95
N ASN A 14 17.76 6.21 -1.86
CA ASN A 14 17.74 7.67 -1.87
C ASN A 14 16.26 8.11 -1.82
N PRO A 15 15.69 8.32 -0.63
CA PRO A 15 14.26 8.55 -0.46
C PRO A 15 13.78 9.77 -1.24
N LYS A 16 14.65 10.77 -1.42
CA LYS A 16 14.33 11.96 -2.21
C LYS A 16 14.15 11.63 -3.68
N ALA A 17 15.10 10.94 -4.30
CA ALA A 17 14.98 10.57 -5.71
C ALA A 17 13.79 9.64 -5.94
N LEU A 18 13.60 8.65 -5.06
CA LEU A 18 12.47 7.71 -5.11
C LEU A 18 11.14 8.46 -5.02
N GLY A 19 10.94 9.28 -3.99
CA GLY A 19 9.71 10.04 -3.78
C GLY A 19 9.41 11.00 -4.93
N GLN A 20 10.42 11.74 -5.42
CA GLN A 20 10.23 12.72 -6.50
C GLN A 20 9.84 12.08 -7.83
N SER A 21 10.18 10.81 -8.03
CA SER A 21 9.85 10.05 -9.25
C SER A 21 8.47 9.38 -9.22
N LEU A 22 7.78 9.35 -8.08
CA LEU A 22 6.42 8.80 -7.99
C LEU A 22 5.45 9.61 -8.85
N CYS A 23 4.79 8.92 -9.79
CA CYS A 23 3.75 9.49 -10.66
C CYS A 23 2.46 8.67 -10.53
N GLU A 24 1.30 9.33 -10.59
CA GLU A 24 0.01 8.63 -10.58
C GLU A 24 -0.17 7.84 -11.89
N MET A 25 -0.31 6.52 -11.77
CA MET A 25 -0.44 5.59 -12.90
C MET A 25 -1.89 5.21 -13.17
N GLY A 26 -2.72 5.20 -12.13
CA GLY A 26 -4.09 4.74 -12.25
C GLY A 26 -4.97 5.17 -11.09
N MET A 27 -6.26 5.25 -11.39
CA MET A 27 -7.33 5.48 -10.42
C MET A 27 -8.48 4.54 -10.75
N GLU A 28 -8.96 3.83 -9.74
CA GLU A 28 -10.06 2.89 -9.84
C GLU A 28 -11.11 3.20 -8.77
N VAL A 29 -12.39 3.04 -9.11
CA VAL A 29 -13.50 3.16 -8.16
C VAL A 29 -14.03 1.76 -7.85
N ILE A 30 -13.82 1.32 -6.62
CA ILE A 30 -14.25 0.01 -6.12
C ILE A 30 -15.59 0.20 -5.41
N SER A 31 -16.61 -0.55 -5.84
CA SER A 31 -17.91 -0.58 -5.17
C SER A 31 -17.87 -1.63 -4.06
N ALA A 32 -17.99 -1.19 -2.80
CA ALA A 32 -18.06 -2.07 -1.63
C ALA A 32 -19.41 -1.88 -0.94
N ASP A 33 -20.31 -2.85 -1.10
CA ASP A 33 -21.68 -2.94 -0.56
C ASP A 33 -22.53 -1.64 -0.65
N MET A 34 -22.27 -0.68 0.24
CA MET A 34 -23.00 0.59 0.34
C MET A 34 -22.13 1.83 0.09
N GLN A 35 -20.87 1.66 -0.34
CA GLN A 35 -19.90 2.74 -0.42
C GLN A 35 -19.00 2.59 -1.66
N GLN A 36 -18.51 3.73 -2.15
CA GLN A 36 -17.44 3.76 -3.13
C GLN A 36 -16.11 4.05 -2.46
N VAL A 37 -15.10 3.26 -2.81
CA VAL A 37 -13.71 3.48 -2.43
C VAL A 37 -12.93 3.84 -3.70
N VAL A 38 -12.20 4.94 -3.66
CA VAL A 38 -11.30 5.34 -4.74
C VAL A 38 -9.91 4.80 -4.42
N SER A 39 -9.41 3.88 -5.23
CA SER A 39 -8.03 3.40 -5.20
C SER A 39 -7.20 4.23 -6.16
N ARG A 40 -6.05 4.74 -5.70
CA ARG A 40 -5.08 5.49 -6.50
C ARG A 40 -3.74 4.80 -6.40
N TRP A 41 -3.11 4.60 -7.54
CA TRP A 41 -1.79 3.96 -7.64
C TRP A 41 -0.78 4.95 -8.19
N PHE A 42 0.33 5.09 -7.46
CA PHE A 42 1.49 5.84 -7.87
C PHE A 42 2.68 4.89 -8.02
N HIS A 43 3.43 5.05 -9.09
CA HIS A 43 4.61 4.23 -9.38
C HIS A 43 5.82 5.11 -9.65
N SER A 44 6.99 4.64 -9.26
CA SER A 44 8.27 5.30 -9.47
C SER A 44 9.12 4.50 -10.46
N GLU A 45 10.00 5.15 -11.22
CA GLU A 45 10.93 4.48 -12.13
C GLU A 45 11.95 3.55 -11.42
N PHE A 46 11.99 3.61 -10.08
CA PHE A 46 12.87 2.81 -9.22
C PHE A 46 12.13 1.72 -8.45
N ASP A 47 11.01 1.22 -9.00
CA ASP A 47 10.26 0.10 -8.43
C ASP A 47 9.76 0.38 -7.01
N VAL A 48 9.08 1.53 -6.91
CA VAL A 48 8.36 1.94 -5.69
C VAL A 48 6.92 2.14 -6.08
N ASP A 49 6.04 1.52 -5.31
CA ASP A 49 4.60 1.69 -5.46
C ASP A 49 4.01 2.33 -4.21
N LEU A 50 3.11 3.27 -4.42
CA LEU A 50 2.22 3.79 -3.39
C LEU A 50 0.78 3.55 -3.83
N PHE A 51 0.04 2.87 -2.98
CA PHE A 51 -1.40 2.70 -3.11
C PHE A 51 -2.11 3.52 -2.04
N VAL A 52 -3.13 4.28 -2.44
CA VAL A 52 -3.94 5.11 -1.55
C VAL A 52 -5.41 4.77 -1.77
N TRP A 53 -6.11 4.43 -0.71
CA TRP A 53 -7.55 4.19 -0.75
C TRP A 53 -8.26 5.32 -0.02
N GLU A 54 -9.17 5.97 -0.73
CA GLU A 54 -9.99 7.08 -0.25
C GLU A 54 -11.46 6.70 -0.20
N ASP A 55 -12.19 7.17 0.81
CA ASP A 55 -13.67 7.09 0.82
C ASP A 55 -14.29 8.18 -0.09
N GLU A 56 -15.63 8.16 -0.24
CA GLU A 56 -16.37 9.19 -1.00
C GLU A 56 -16.15 10.63 -0.52
N ARG A 57 -15.67 10.80 0.71
CA ARG A 57 -15.37 12.09 1.35
C ARG A 57 -13.90 12.47 1.20
N LYS A 58 -13.10 11.68 0.47
CA LYS A 58 -11.67 11.85 0.24
C LYS A 58 -10.81 11.69 1.50
N ASN A 59 -11.32 10.95 2.50
CA ASN A 59 -10.53 10.51 3.64
C ASN A 59 -9.68 9.33 3.23
N ILE A 60 -8.39 9.37 3.55
CA ILE A 60 -7.51 8.23 3.33
C ILE A 60 -7.84 7.19 4.41
N ILE A 61 -8.35 6.03 3.99
CA ILE A 61 -8.75 4.93 4.88
C ILE A 61 -7.71 3.80 4.92
N LYS A 62 -6.86 3.73 3.90
CA LYS A 62 -5.69 2.84 3.81
C LYS A 62 -4.63 3.47 2.91
N GLN A 63 -3.37 3.21 3.21
CA GLN A 63 -2.24 3.48 2.33
C GLN A 63 -1.21 2.35 2.44
N GLN A 64 -0.50 2.06 1.35
CA GLN A 64 0.54 1.04 1.31
C GLN A 64 1.69 1.54 0.45
N VAL A 65 2.91 1.52 1.01
CA VAL A 65 4.14 1.82 0.27
C VAL A 65 4.92 0.53 0.11
N CYS A 66 5.25 0.18 -1.14
CA CYS A 66 6.10 -0.95 -1.49
C CYS A 66 7.42 -0.43 -2.05
N PHE A 67 8.55 -0.86 -1.52
CA PHE A 67 9.88 -0.45 -1.99
C PHE A 67 10.93 -1.49 -1.62
N CYS A 68 11.84 -1.81 -2.54
CA CYS A 68 12.93 -2.76 -2.29
C CYS A 68 12.46 -4.10 -1.69
N GLY A 69 11.28 -4.60 -2.13
CA GLY A 69 10.64 -5.80 -1.60
C GLY A 69 10.01 -5.65 -0.21
N GLN A 70 10.11 -4.48 0.44
CA GLN A 70 9.45 -4.18 1.70
C GLN A 70 8.06 -3.59 1.47
N VAL A 71 7.15 -3.85 2.40
CA VAL A 71 5.80 -3.28 2.44
C VAL A 71 5.62 -2.54 3.76
N VAL A 72 5.14 -1.31 3.68
CA VAL A 72 4.67 -0.55 4.84
C VAL A 72 3.23 -0.15 4.59
N GLU A 73 2.32 -0.75 5.35
CA GLU A 73 0.89 -0.52 5.24
C GLU A 73 0.40 0.26 6.46
N TRP A 74 -0.50 1.21 6.24
CA TRP A 74 -1.36 1.73 7.27
C TRP A 74 -2.82 1.60 6.84
N ASN A 75 -3.69 1.21 7.77
CA ASN A 75 -5.13 1.34 7.59
C ASN A 75 -5.81 1.78 8.89
N ILE A 76 -7.03 2.32 8.74
CA ILE A 76 -7.75 2.93 9.87
C ILE A 76 -8.15 1.93 10.97
N VAL A 77 -8.17 0.62 10.66
CA VAL A 77 -8.65 -0.43 11.57
C VAL A 77 -7.49 -1.08 12.34
N GLU A 78 -6.45 -1.49 11.63
CA GLU A 78 -5.36 -2.30 12.17
C GLU A 78 -4.10 -1.47 12.48
N GLY A 79 -4.08 -0.18 12.13
CA GLY A 79 -2.90 0.66 12.34
C GLY A 79 -1.81 0.38 11.31
N ILE A 80 -0.55 0.32 11.75
CA ILE A 80 0.61 0.11 10.86
C ILE A 80 1.05 -1.36 10.89
N ARG A 81 1.32 -1.92 9.72
CA ARG A 81 2.05 -3.18 9.55
C ARG A 81 3.23 -3.00 8.62
N THR A 82 4.29 -3.76 8.88
CA THR A 82 5.40 -3.93 7.94
C THR A 82 5.43 -5.37 7.44
N GLY A 83 6.04 -5.59 6.29
CA GLY A 83 6.21 -6.91 5.71
C GLY A 83 7.11 -6.88 4.50
N PHE A 84 7.08 -7.97 3.74
CA PHE A 84 7.84 -8.12 2.51
C PHE A 84 7.04 -8.87 1.45
N ILE A 85 7.36 -8.58 0.19
CA ILE A 85 6.80 -9.25 -0.98
C ILE A 85 7.66 -10.49 -1.28
N ILE A 86 7.02 -11.64 -1.43
CA ILE A 86 7.63 -12.86 -1.93
C ILE A 86 7.01 -13.19 -3.27
N ASP A 87 7.87 -13.40 -4.27
CA ASP A 87 7.49 -13.99 -5.53
C ASP A 87 7.36 -15.51 -5.32
N GLU A 88 6.13 -16.00 -5.25
CA GLU A 88 5.89 -17.44 -5.34
C GLU A 88 5.92 -17.83 -6.82
N GLU A 89 7.07 -18.34 -7.27
CA GLU A 89 7.14 -19.14 -8.49
C GLU A 89 6.29 -20.39 -8.22
N THR A 90 5.07 -20.42 -8.77
CA THR A 90 4.28 -21.64 -8.77
C THR A 90 4.97 -22.60 -9.72
N ASP A 91 5.87 -23.43 -9.16
CA ASP A 91 6.40 -24.59 -9.84
C ASP A 91 5.20 -25.43 -10.27
N SER A 92 4.82 -25.26 -11.54
CA SER A 92 3.93 -26.18 -12.24
C SER A 92 4.67 -27.49 -12.52
N GLU A 93 5.45 -27.97 -11.56
CA GLU A 93 6.17 -29.23 -11.57
C GLU A 93 5.44 -30.21 -10.65
N GLY A 94 4.31 -30.73 -11.13
CA GLY A 94 3.53 -31.71 -10.39
C GLY A 94 2.45 -32.40 -11.21
N HIS A 95 2.83 -33.49 -11.88
CA HIS A 95 1.96 -34.59 -12.32
C HIS A 95 1.00 -34.35 -13.51
N ALA A 96 1.56 -34.24 -14.72
CA ALA A 96 0.87 -34.69 -15.93
C ALA A 96 1.47 -36.03 -16.41
N GLU A 97 1.30 -37.09 -15.61
CA GLU A 97 1.22 -38.41 -16.23
C GLU A 97 -0.08 -38.45 -17.04
N SER A 98 0.07 -38.71 -18.34
CA SER A 98 -1.01 -39.10 -19.26
C SER A 98 -1.87 -37.97 -19.87
N GLN A 99 -1.40 -37.47 -21.01
CA GLN A 99 -2.06 -37.55 -22.34
C GLN A 99 -2.10 -36.24 -23.14
N SER A 100 -1.61 -36.36 -24.38
CA SER A 100 -2.03 -35.64 -25.59
C SER A 100 -1.51 -34.22 -25.82
N ARG A 101 -0.41 -34.18 -26.58
CA ARG A 101 -0.10 -33.27 -27.70
C ARG A 101 -1.17 -32.17 -27.97
N VAL A 102 -0.85 -30.94 -27.55
CA VAL A 102 -0.88 -29.76 -28.42
C VAL A 102 0.36 -28.94 -28.08
N LYS A 103 1.34 -28.92 -28.98
CA LYS A 103 2.53 -28.06 -28.90
C LYS A 103 2.14 -26.69 -29.47
N ASN A 104 2.46 -25.61 -28.74
CA ASN A 104 2.90 -24.29 -29.22
C ASN A 104 2.44 -23.10 -28.35
N GLU A 105 2.27 -23.26 -27.04
CA GLU A 105 2.27 -22.11 -26.13
C GLU A 105 3.41 -22.29 -25.11
N PRO A 106 4.29 -21.29 -24.94
CA PRO A 106 5.24 -21.31 -23.83
C PRO A 106 4.44 -21.33 -22.52
N PRO A 107 4.88 -22.09 -21.50
CA PRO A 107 4.22 -22.06 -20.20
C PRO A 107 4.22 -20.63 -19.69
N SER A 108 3.04 -20.02 -19.55
CA SER A 108 2.93 -18.74 -18.86
C SER A 108 3.15 -19.02 -17.38
N SER A 109 4.36 -18.81 -16.89
CA SER A 109 4.64 -18.74 -15.46
C SER A 109 3.88 -17.53 -14.91
N THR A 110 2.71 -17.76 -14.32
CA THR A 110 2.00 -16.75 -13.55
C THR A 110 2.63 -16.72 -12.16
N SER A 111 3.64 -15.87 -11.96
CA SER A 111 4.15 -15.57 -10.63
C SER A 111 3.05 -14.90 -9.81
N SER A 112 2.76 -15.43 -8.63
CA SER A 112 1.87 -14.77 -7.68
C SER A 112 2.72 -14.07 -6.65
N GLU A 113 2.51 -12.77 -6.46
CA GLU A 113 3.12 -12.01 -5.38
C GLU A 113 2.31 -12.23 -4.10
N VAL A 114 2.99 -12.61 -3.02
CA VAL A 114 2.39 -12.80 -1.70
C VAL A 114 3.06 -11.85 -0.72
N ILE A 115 2.27 -11.09 0.04
CA ILE A 115 2.78 -10.24 1.11
C ILE A 115 2.80 -11.03 2.42
N ILE A 116 3.97 -11.15 3.03
CA ILE A 116 4.12 -11.68 4.39
C ILE A 116 4.37 -10.51 5.35
N TYR A 117 3.46 -10.30 6.29
CA TYR A 117 3.61 -9.28 7.32
C TYR A 117 4.47 -9.79 8.49
N ASP A 118 5.25 -8.89 9.06
CA ASP A 118 6.08 -9.14 10.23
C ASP A 118 5.22 -9.27 11.51
N ASP A 119 5.68 -10.08 12.46
CA ASP A 119 5.08 -10.15 13.81
C ASP A 119 5.29 -8.85 14.60
N GLU A 120 6.40 -8.14 14.33
CA GLU A 120 6.76 -6.88 14.96
C GLU A 120 7.08 -5.80 13.93
N LEU A 121 6.64 -4.57 14.23
CA LEU A 121 6.83 -3.42 13.35
C LEU A 121 8.31 -3.10 13.10
N GLN A 122 8.72 -3.15 11.84
CA GLN A 122 10.08 -2.79 11.41
C GLN A 122 10.26 -1.27 11.32
N GLY A 123 10.77 -0.66 12.39
CA GLY A 123 10.92 0.79 12.48
C GLY A 123 11.83 1.42 11.41
N ALA A 124 12.78 0.67 10.83
CA ALA A 124 13.60 1.16 9.73
C ALA A 124 12.80 1.33 8.43
N ALA A 125 12.02 0.30 8.05
CA ALA A 125 11.14 0.35 6.89
C ALA A 125 10.11 1.47 7.03
N LEU A 126 9.51 1.63 8.21
CA LEU A 126 8.56 2.72 8.48
C LEU A 126 9.21 4.11 8.29
N ARG A 127 10.42 4.33 8.82
CA ARG A 127 11.13 5.62 8.62
C ARG A 127 11.42 5.87 7.14
N GLN A 128 11.85 4.85 6.41
CA GLN A 128 12.13 4.96 4.97
C GLN A 128 10.87 5.31 4.17
N ALA A 129 9.73 4.69 4.49
CA ALA A 129 8.45 5.03 3.87
C ALA A 129 8.03 6.48 4.16
N ILE A 130 8.22 6.96 5.40
CA ILE A 130 7.95 8.37 5.77
C ILE A 130 8.83 9.33 4.96
N GLU A 131 10.14 9.08 4.91
CA GLU A 131 11.08 9.93 4.17
C GLU A 131 10.74 9.97 2.68
N LEU A 132 10.38 8.84 2.08
CA LEU A 132 9.96 8.75 0.69
C LEU A 132 8.71 9.59 0.41
N LEU A 133 7.69 9.45 1.26
CA LEU A 133 6.45 10.22 1.14
C LEU A 133 6.68 11.73 1.29
N GLN A 134 7.61 12.16 2.15
CA GLN A 134 7.93 13.59 2.30
C GLN A 134 8.42 14.25 1.01
N TYR A 135 9.07 13.49 0.12
CA TYR A 135 9.59 13.97 -1.16
C TYR A 135 8.68 13.68 -2.37
N SER A 136 7.45 13.19 -2.13
CA SER A 136 6.49 12.86 -3.19
C SER A 136 5.80 14.10 -3.76
N ASP A 137 6.52 14.85 -4.60
CA ASP A 137 6.12 16.18 -5.09
C ASP A 137 4.91 16.16 -6.03
N GLN A 138 4.65 15.03 -6.71
CA GLN A 138 3.48 14.85 -7.58
C GLN A 138 2.17 14.66 -6.79
N ILE A 139 2.26 14.32 -5.50
CA ILE A 139 1.10 14.23 -4.60
C ILE A 139 0.80 15.64 -4.05
N LYS A 140 -0.47 16.01 -4.01
CA LYS A 140 -0.90 17.30 -3.42
C LYS A 140 -0.35 17.44 -2.01
N ALA A 141 0.16 18.62 -1.67
CA ALA A 141 0.83 18.87 -0.40
C ALA A 141 -0.02 18.48 0.83
N ASP A 142 -1.33 18.76 0.80
CA ASP A 142 -2.26 18.41 1.88
C ASP A 142 -2.40 16.89 2.04
N ASP A 143 -2.57 16.16 0.93
CA ASP A 143 -2.70 14.71 0.96
C ASP A 143 -1.37 14.06 1.35
N ARG A 144 -0.24 14.56 0.85
CA ARG A 144 1.11 14.14 1.26
C ARG A 144 1.33 14.29 2.76
N LEU A 145 0.91 15.42 3.34
CA LEU A 145 1.00 15.65 4.78
C LEU A 145 0.16 14.63 5.56
N ILE A 146 -1.05 14.32 5.08
CA ILE A 146 -1.91 13.30 5.70
C ILE A 146 -1.25 11.92 5.63
N LEU A 147 -0.74 11.52 4.47
CA LEU A 147 -0.05 10.23 4.28
C LEU A 147 1.14 10.07 5.23
N VAL A 148 1.96 11.12 5.39
CA VAL A 148 3.07 11.13 6.34
C VAL A 148 2.58 11.06 7.79
N ASN A 149 1.56 11.84 8.15
CA ASN A 149 1.01 11.86 9.50
C ASN A 149 0.36 10.54 9.91
N ASN A 150 -0.26 9.83 8.97
CA ASN A 150 -0.80 8.49 9.20
C ASN A 150 0.30 7.57 9.75
N PHE A 151 1.48 7.52 9.11
CA PHE A 151 2.59 6.73 9.58
C PHE A 151 3.24 7.22 10.89
N ILE A 152 3.28 8.53 11.14
CA ILE A 152 3.88 9.06 12.37
C ILE A 152 3.00 8.78 13.61
N HIS A 153 1.68 8.88 13.46
CA HIS A 153 0.76 8.89 14.59
C HIS A 153 -0.01 7.58 14.81
N ALA A 154 -0.03 6.69 13.82
CA ALA A 154 -0.81 5.46 13.92
C ALA A 154 -0.40 4.46 15.02
N PRO A 155 0.86 4.38 15.50
CA PRO A 155 1.20 3.50 16.64
C PRO A 155 0.47 3.83 17.95
N GLN A 156 -0.32 4.92 17.97
CA GLN A 156 -1.10 5.35 19.12
C GLN A 156 -2.62 5.17 18.92
N MET A 157 -3.08 4.71 17.75
CA MET A 157 -4.50 4.66 17.40
C MET A 157 -5.32 3.77 18.33
N ASP A 158 -4.80 2.61 18.72
CA ASP A 158 -5.47 1.65 19.60
C ASP A 158 -5.74 2.22 21.00
N LYS A 159 -5.05 3.30 21.36
CA LYS A 159 -5.17 4.03 22.62
C LYS A 159 -6.02 5.29 22.50
N MET A 160 -6.38 5.71 21.29
CA MET A 160 -7.16 6.92 21.04
C MET A 160 -8.65 6.67 21.20
N ASN A 161 -9.38 7.68 21.67
CA ASN A 161 -10.84 7.63 21.61
C ASN A 161 -11.28 7.66 20.14
N PRO A 162 -12.34 6.93 19.74
CA PRO A 162 -12.88 7.00 18.39
C PRO A 162 -13.15 8.43 17.88
N LYS A 163 -13.56 9.37 18.74
CA LYS A 163 -13.72 10.79 18.36
C LYS A 163 -12.39 11.48 18.05
N GLU A 164 -11.32 11.11 18.73
CA GLU A 164 -9.97 11.64 18.49
C GLU A 164 -9.39 11.09 17.20
N VAL A 165 -9.57 9.79 16.94
CA VAL A 165 -9.26 9.16 15.64
C VAL A 165 -9.96 9.93 14.51
N LEU A 166 -11.25 10.25 14.68
CA LEU A 166 -11.99 11.02 13.67
C LEU A 166 -11.50 12.45 13.50
N LYS A 167 -11.11 13.11 14.59
CA LYS A 167 -10.55 14.45 14.53
C LYS A 167 -9.20 14.47 13.82
N GLN A 168 -8.41 13.40 13.99
CA GLN A 168 -7.05 13.32 13.50
C GLN A 168 -6.95 12.80 12.07
N PHE A 169 -7.73 11.79 11.71
CA PHE A 169 -7.64 11.09 10.41
C PHE A 169 -8.83 11.38 9.48
N GLY A 170 -9.93 11.93 10.00
CA GLY A 170 -11.07 12.34 9.19
C GLY A 170 -10.93 13.78 8.69
N LYS A 171 -11.04 14.00 7.38
CA LYS A 171 -11.39 15.32 6.82
C LYS A 171 -12.79 15.64 7.33
N THR A 172 -12.87 16.62 8.22
CA THR A 172 -14.17 17.13 8.66
C THR A 172 -14.85 17.77 7.46
N PRO A 173 -16.03 17.29 7.04
CA PRO A 173 -16.77 17.97 5.99
C PRO A 173 -17.08 19.37 6.50
N LYS A 174 -16.88 20.40 5.68
CA LYS A 174 -17.44 21.72 5.97
C LYS A 174 -18.96 21.56 6.08
N GLY A 175 -19.47 21.38 7.29
CA GLY A 175 -20.90 21.37 7.61
C GLY A 175 -21.62 20.03 7.86
N SER A 176 -20.96 18.89 8.15
CA SER A 176 -21.72 17.64 8.45
C SER A 176 -21.35 16.97 9.78
N SER A 177 -22.38 16.55 10.51
CA SER A 177 -22.33 16.03 11.88
C SER A 177 -21.72 14.63 12.01
N VAL A 178 -21.06 14.43 13.14
CA VAL A 178 -20.35 13.26 13.73
C VAL A 178 -21.07 11.88 13.65
N SER A 179 -22.34 11.82 13.25
CA SER A 179 -23.24 10.66 13.36
C SER A 179 -22.83 9.40 12.57
N TRP A 180 -22.11 9.54 11.45
CA TRP A 180 -21.95 8.42 10.50
C TRP A 180 -20.78 7.47 10.85
N TRP A 181 -19.64 7.98 11.30
CA TRP A 181 -18.49 7.14 11.66
C TRP A 181 -18.68 6.39 12.97
N GLN A 182 -19.54 6.90 13.87
CA GLN A 182 -19.99 6.14 15.03
C GLN A 182 -20.70 4.85 14.62
N LYS A 183 -21.39 4.81 13.46
CA LYS A 183 -21.98 3.57 12.95
C LYS A 183 -20.91 2.60 12.44
N LEU A 184 -19.87 3.09 11.76
CA LEU A 184 -18.75 2.25 11.32
C LEU A 184 -17.97 1.68 12.52
N LEU A 185 -17.65 2.51 13.50
CA LEU A 185 -16.95 2.09 14.72
C LEU A 185 -17.80 1.12 15.57
N ASN A 186 -19.12 1.29 15.61
CA ASN A 186 -20.02 0.35 16.28
C ASN A 186 -20.17 -0.97 15.51
N PHE A 187 -20.15 -0.93 14.18
CA PHE A 187 -20.14 -2.14 13.34
C PHE A 187 -18.84 -2.92 13.51
N LEU A 188 -17.70 -2.23 13.68
CA LEU A 188 -16.37 -2.84 13.86
C LEU A 188 -16.08 -3.32 15.29
N SER A 189 -16.94 -3.00 16.26
CA SER A 189 -16.84 -3.45 17.67
C SER A 189 -17.90 -4.48 18.05
N SER A 190 -18.70 -4.93 17.07
CA SER A 190 -19.66 -6.04 17.18
C SER A 190 -19.05 -7.31 16.58
#